data_AF-A0A897N4A2-F1
#
_entry.id   AF-A0A897N4A2-F1
#
_cell.length_a   1.000
_cell.length_b   1.000
_cell.length_c   1.000
_cell.angle_alpha   90.00
_cell.angle_beta   90.00
_cell.angle_gamma   90.00
#
_symmetry.space_group_name_H-M   'P 1'
#
loop_
_entity.id
_entity.type
_entity.pdbx_description
1 polymer ?
#
loop_
_entity_poly.entity_id
_entity_poly.type
_entity_poly.pdbx_seq_one_letter_code
_entity_poly.pdbx_strand_id
1 'polypeptide(L)'
;MLGLSEHTRDGAGDDLEAAEAVAAAEEERARLARDGPAPSTSEILRVMGRDCDGYLLPHVDADRSARDAAQQLLGEQAGGSR
;
A
#
# COMPACT_ATOMS: atom_id res chain seq x y z
N MET A 1 -3.26 -30.24 -3.61
CA MET A 1 -4.15 -29.15 -4.07
C MET A 1 -3.66 -27.87 -3.40
N LEU A 2 -2.92 -27.04 -4.12
CA LEU A 2 -2.50 -25.72 -3.64
C LEU A 2 -3.66 -24.76 -3.92
N GLY A 3 -4.49 -24.50 -2.91
CA GLY A 3 -5.48 -23.44 -2.96
C GLY A 3 -4.74 -22.11 -2.91
N LEU A 4 -4.49 -21.52 -4.07
CA LEU A 4 -4.16 -20.12 -4.15
C LEU A 4 -5.41 -19.40 -3.66
N SER A 5 -5.38 -18.91 -2.42
CA SER A 5 -6.39 -17.97 -1.93
C SER A 5 -6.27 -16.72 -2.78
N GLU A 6 -6.99 -16.72 -3.90
CA GLU A 6 -7.41 -15.53 -4.60
C GLU A 6 -8.10 -14.65 -3.56
N HIS A 7 -7.33 -13.76 -2.91
CA HIS A 7 -7.91 -12.57 -2.33
C HIS A 7 -8.48 -11.83 -3.52
N THR A 8 -9.76 -12.09 -3.80
CA THR A 8 -10.58 -11.25 -4.65
C THR A 8 -10.53 -9.88 -3.99
N ARG A 9 -9.56 -9.06 -4.42
CA ARG A 9 -9.56 -7.63 -4.23
C ARG A 9 -10.90 -7.18 -4.78
N ASP A 10 -11.85 -6.91 -3.90
CA ASP A 10 -13.10 -6.25 -4.22
C ASP A 10 -12.72 -4.83 -4.68
N GLY A 11 -12.30 -4.71 -5.95
CA GLY A 11 -11.67 -3.50 -6.48
C GLY A 11 -12.54 -2.25 -6.34
N ALA A 12 -13.87 -2.41 -6.36
CA ALA A 12 -14.80 -1.31 -6.16
C ALA A 12 -14.77 -0.72 -4.73
N GLY A 13 -14.45 -1.52 -3.71
CA GLY A 13 -14.27 -1.04 -2.34
C GLY A 13 -12.96 -0.28 -2.18
N ASP A 14 -11.88 -0.82 -2.77
CA ASP A 14 -10.57 -0.18 -2.77
C ASP A 14 -10.59 1.16 -3.53
N ASP A 15 -11.32 1.25 -4.64
CA ASP A 15 -11.44 2.48 -5.44
C ASP A 15 -12.17 3.60 -4.68
N LEU A 16 -13.25 3.25 -3.96
CA LEU A 16 -13.98 4.21 -3.13
C LEU A 16 -13.09 4.70 -1.97
N GLU A 17 -12.42 3.78 -1.29
CA GLU A 17 -11.51 4.12 -0.19
C GLU A 17 -10.34 5.01 -0.67
N ALA A 18 -9.81 4.73 -1.86
CA ALA A 18 -8.78 5.57 -2.48
C ALA A 18 -9.31 6.98 -2.78
N ALA A 19 -10.49 7.08 -3.38
CA ALA A 19 -11.12 8.38 -3.65
C ALA A 19 -11.39 9.18 -2.37
N GLU A 20 -11.85 8.52 -1.30
CA GLU A 20 -12.06 9.13 0.01
C GLU A 20 -10.76 9.63 0.63
N ALA A 21 -9.67 8.85 0.48
CA ALA A 21 -8.36 9.26 0.97
C ALA A 21 -7.81 10.50 0.24
N VAL A 22 -8.00 10.60 -1.08
CA VAL A 22 -7.63 11.80 -1.85
C VAL A 22 -8.46 13.00 -1.41
N ALA A 23 -9.77 12.83 -1.22
CA ALA A 23 -10.64 13.90 -0.74
C ALA A 23 -10.22 14.41 0.65
N ALA A 24 -9.91 13.51 1.57
CA ALA A 24 -9.42 13.86 2.91
C ALA A 24 -8.07 14.60 2.85
N ALA A 25 -7.16 14.18 1.96
CA ALA A 25 -5.87 14.84 1.79
C ALA A 25 -6.01 16.26 1.22
N GLU A 26 -6.91 16.48 0.26
CA GLU A 26 -7.20 17.83 -0.27
C GLU A 26 -7.86 18.73 0.79
N GLU A 27 -8.76 18.18 1.61
CA GLU A 27 -9.35 18.94 2.73
C GLU A 27 -8.29 19.38 3.73
N GLU A 28 -7.39 18.47 4.12
CA GLU A 28 -6.32 18.78 5.07
C GLU A 28 -5.33 19.79 4.46
N ARG A 29 -5.00 19.64 3.17
CA ARG A 29 -4.21 20.65 2.45
C ARG A 29 -4.89 22.01 2.46
N ALA A 30 -6.20 22.08 2.19
CA ALA A 30 -6.96 23.32 2.21
C ALA A 30 -7.00 23.96 3.60
N ARG A 31 -7.06 23.14 4.65
CA ARG A 31 -6.96 23.59 6.04
C ARG A 31 -5.59 24.17 6.33
N LEU A 32 -4.52 23.44 6.04
CA LEU A 32 -3.14 23.89 6.25
C LEU A 32 -2.81 25.15 5.43
N ALA A 33 -3.36 25.26 4.23
CA ALA A 33 -3.17 26.40 3.35
C ALA A 33 -3.74 27.70 3.91
N ARG A 34 -4.68 27.62 4.87
CA ARG A 34 -5.21 28.80 5.58
C ARG A 34 -4.19 29.37 6.57
N ASP A 35 -3.37 28.51 7.16
CA ASP A 35 -2.41 28.88 8.21
C ASP A 35 -1.00 29.15 7.65
N GLY A 36 -0.74 28.84 6.38
CA GLY A 36 0.55 29.09 5.72
C GLY A 36 0.79 28.20 4.50
N PRO A 37 2.05 28.07 4.05
CA PRO A 37 2.38 27.15 2.96
C PRO A 37 2.06 25.70 3.36
N ALA A 38 1.12 25.08 2.62
CA ALA A 38 0.71 23.71 2.85
C ALA A 38 1.56 22.71 2.03
N PRO A 39 1.83 21.51 2.57
CA PRO A 39 2.40 20.41 1.80
C PRO A 39 1.45 20.01 0.66
N SER A 40 2.02 19.35 -0.35
CA SER A 40 1.23 18.81 -1.45
C SER A 40 0.34 17.66 -1.00
N THR A 41 -0.78 17.44 -1.69
CA THR A 41 -1.71 16.34 -1.43
C THR A 41 -1.00 14.99 -1.45
N SER A 42 -0.06 14.79 -2.38
CA SER A 42 0.74 13.57 -2.48
C SER A 42 1.65 13.34 -1.26
N GLU A 43 2.17 14.42 -0.65
CA GLU A 43 2.94 14.30 0.60
C GLU A 43 2.06 13.89 1.78
N ILE A 44 0.85 14.47 1.86
CA ILE A 44 -0.15 14.12 2.88
C ILE A 44 -0.57 12.66 2.73
N LEU A 45 -0.89 12.21 1.51
CA LEU A 45 -1.22 10.82 1.19
C LEU A 45 -0.08 9.86 1.57
N ARG A 46 1.18 10.24 1.28
CA ARG A 46 2.35 9.44 1.63
C ARG A 46 2.50 9.24 3.13
N VAL A 47 2.23 10.27 3.94
CA VAL A 47 2.22 10.16 5.41
C VAL A 47 1.10 9.24 5.89
N MET A 48 -0.04 9.21 5.19
CA MET A 48 -1.12 8.25 5.44
C MET A 48 -0.82 6.82 4.95
N GLY A 49 0.39 6.57 4.43
CA GLY A 49 0.76 5.26 3.90
C GLY A 49 0.07 4.95 2.57
N ARG A 50 -0.31 5.97 1.81
CA ARG A 50 -1.01 5.85 0.53
C ARG A 50 -0.19 6.43 -0.62
N ASP A 51 -0.44 5.94 -1.83
CA ASP A 51 0.15 6.47 -3.05
C ASP A 51 -0.52 7.78 -3.50
N CYS A 52 -0.11 8.31 -4.65
CA CYS A 52 -0.68 9.54 -5.19
C CYS A 52 -2.14 9.42 -5.63
N ASP A 53 -2.63 8.20 -5.85
CA ASP A 53 -3.99 7.91 -6.29
C ASP A 53 -4.91 7.57 -5.10
N GLY A 54 -4.35 7.48 -3.88
CA GLY A 54 -5.08 7.20 -2.64
C GLY A 54 -5.13 5.73 -2.26
N TYR A 55 -4.55 4.83 -3.06
CA TYR A 55 -4.47 3.42 -2.69
C TYR A 55 -3.44 3.22 -1.58
N LEU A 56 -3.69 2.22 -0.73
CA LEU A 56 -2.71 1.80 0.27
C LEU A 56 -1.39 1.43 -0.42
N LEU A 57 -0.30 2.04 0.04
CA LEU A 57 1.02 1.60 -0.36
C LEU A 57 1.13 0.12 0.01
N PRO A 58 1.53 -0.77 -0.92
CA PRO A 58 1.84 -2.13 -0.54
C PRO A 58 2.84 -2.04 0.61
N HIS A 59 2.58 -2.75 1.70
CA HIS A 59 3.51 -2.91 2.80
C HIS A 59 4.71 -3.68 2.24
N VAL A 60 5.57 -2.97 1.50
CA VAL A 60 6.88 -3.48 1.16
C VAL A 60 7.61 -3.35 2.48
N ASP A 61 7.71 -4.46 3.22
CA ASP A 61 8.84 -4.71 4.08
C ASP A 61 10.06 -4.20 3.32
N ALA A 62 10.49 -3.00 3.68
CA ALA A 62 11.46 -2.22 2.93
C ALA A 62 12.85 -2.79 3.17
N ASP A 63 13.07 -4.10 2.95
CA ASP A 63 14.39 -4.72 2.84
C ASP A 63 14.37 -6.20 2.40
N ARG A 64 13.33 -6.68 1.70
CA ARG A 64 13.45 -7.97 0.98
C ARG A 64 13.25 -7.77 -0.50
N SER A 65 14.38 -7.80 -1.21
CA SER A 65 14.40 -7.98 -2.66
C SER A 65 13.49 -9.15 -3.04
N ALA A 66 12.77 -9.03 -4.16
CA ALA A 66 11.95 -10.13 -4.70
C ALA A 66 12.74 -11.45 -4.83
N ARG A 67 14.06 -11.34 -4.97
CA ARG A 67 15.00 -12.48 -4.94
C ARG A 67 15.05 -13.19 -3.58
N ASP A 68 15.05 -12.44 -2.48
CA ASP A 68 15.13 -12.97 -1.12
C ASP A 68 13.83 -13.69 -0.73
N ALA A 69 12.68 -13.10 -1.08
CA ALA A 69 11.38 -13.74 -0.94
C ALA A 69 11.28 -15.03 -1.76
N ALA A 70 11.79 -15.04 -2.99
CA ALA A 70 11.82 -16.24 -3.82
C ALA A 70 12.74 -17.34 -3.25
N GLN A 71 13.85 -16.97 -2.60
CA GLN A 71 14.76 -17.95 -1.98
C GLN A 71 14.15 -18.62 -0.74
N GLN A 72 13.32 -17.94 0.05
CA GLN A 72 12.63 -18.56 1.20
C GLN A 72 11.59 -19.59 0.75
N LEU A 73 10.79 -19.25 -0.28
CA LEU A 73 9.81 -20.18 -0.86
C LEU A 73 10.46 -21.44 -1.46
N LEU A 74 11.69 -21.33 -1.94
CA LEU A 74 12.48 -22.47 -2.43
C LEU A 74 13.18 -23.23 -1.29
N GLY A 75 13.55 -22.54 -0.20
CA GLY A 75 14.22 -23.12 0.96
C GLY A 75 13.32 -24.00 1.84
N GLU A 76 12.02 -23.67 1.96
CA GLU A 76 11.05 -24.49 2.69
C GLU A 76 10.74 -25.82 2.01
N GLN A 77 10.97 -25.94 0.69
CA GLN A 77 10.78 -27.20 -0.04
C GLN A 77 11.99 -28.14 0.03
N ALA A 78 13.14 -27.68 0.53
CA ALA A 78 14.36 -28.49 0.65
C ALA A 78 14.54 -29.15 2.04
N GLY A 79 13.70 -28.80 3.03
CA GLY A 79 13.80 -29.31 4.41
C GLY A 79 12.89 -30.50 4.75
N GLY A 80 12.21 -31.09 3.77
CA GLY A 80 11.19 -32.13 3.96
C GLY A 80 11.59 -33.53 3.51
N SER A 81 12.79 -34.01 3.86
CA SER A 81 13.11 -35.46 3.85
C SER A 81 14.42 -35.76 4.57
N ARG A 82 14.34 -35.96 5.89
CA ARG A 82 14.75 -37.17 6.63
C ARG A 82 14.81 -36.90 8.12
#